data_AF-A0A3N0WRR1-F1
#
_entry.id   AF-A0A3N0WRR1-F1
#
_cell.length_a   1.000
_cell.length_b   1.000
_cell.length_c   1.000
_cell.angle_alpha   90.00
_cell.angle_beta   90.00
_cell.angle_gamma   90.00
#
_symmetry.space_group_name_H-M   'P 1'
#
loop_
_entity.id
_entity.type
_entity.pdbx_description
1 polymer ?
#
loop_
_entity_poly.entity_id
_entity_poly.type
_entity_poly.pdbx_seq_one_letter_code
_entity_poly.pdbx_strand_id
1 'polypeptide(L)'
;MKFSLLFLLFFGFCLTSCNDTKKENQLKEREKNLQLRETEFAAKKQDYESLLALRDSLENAADATDTITATFLPQNILGKWNGKMVCTESSCAEHVIGDQRNDTWLISEQQVIIINKSGSEHIYSAKFTGTEVKMSSLNNATSPNKSDITLQIPTEVTDRIKGTRELTGKDCISKFSVELEKIKN
;
A
#
# COMPACT_ATOMS: atom_id res chain seq x y z
N MET A 1 -90.96 20.68 -30.90
CA MET A 1 -90.22 19.40 -31.05
C MET A 1 -88.86 19.53 -31.79
N LYS A 2 -88.26 20.73 -31.94
CA LYS A 2 -86.96 20.90 -32.64
C LYS A 2 -85.73 20.88 -31.72
N PHE A 3 -85.91 21.20 -30.43
CA PHE A 3 -84.81 21.28 -29.45
C PHE A 3 -84.34 19.90 -28.94
N SER A 4 -85.24 18.91 -28.92
CA SER A 4 -84.91 17.52 -28.51
C SER A 4 -84.03 16.79 -29.54
N LEU A 5 -84.20 17.09 -30.83
CA LEU A 5 -83.43 16.45 -31.91
C LEU A 5 -81.98 16.96 -31.96
N LEU A 6 -81.75 18.24 -31.63
CA LEU A 6 -80.42 18.85 -31.60
C LEU A 6 -79.57 18.30 -30.44
N PHE A 7 -80.20 18.06 -29.28
CA PHE A 7 -79.55 17.50 -28.10
C PHE A 7 -79.14 16.03 -28.32
N LEU A 8 -79.98 15.26 -29.03
CA LEU A 8 -79.71 13.87 -29.38
C LEU A 8 -78.59 13.73 -30.43
N LEU A 9 -78.49 14.68 -31.37
CA LEU A 9 -77.42 14.75 -32.36
C LEU A 9 -76.07 15.16 -31.74
N PHE A 10 -76.11 16.06 -30.74
CA PHE A 10 -74.91 16.45 -29.99
C PHE A 10 -74.38 15.31 -29.10
N PHE A 11 -75.27 14.55 -28.47
CA PHE A 11 -74.89 13.38 -27.68
C PHE A 11 -74.34 12.23 -28.54
N GLY A 12 -74.87 12.05 -29.77
CA GLY A 12 -74.35 11.08 -30.74
C GLY A 12 -72.95 11.42 -31.24
N PHE A 13 -72.62 12.70 -31.43
CA PHE A 13 -71.29 13.12 -31.89
C PHE A 13 -70.21 12.95 -30.82
N CYS A 14 -70.54 13.22 -29.55
CA CYS A 14 -69.63 13.03 -28.42
C CYS A 14 -69.20 11.57 -28.22
N LEU A 15 -70.04 10.59 -28.57
CA LEU A 15 -69.71 9.16 -28.44
C LEU A 15 -68.76 8.64 -29.52
N THR A 16 -68.62 9.35 -30.65
CA THR A 16 -67.74 8.93 -31.77
C THR A 16 -66.29 9.43 -31.66
N SER A 17 -66.02 10.40 -30.77
CA SER A 17 -64.67 10.96 -30.55
C SER A 17 -63.84 10.17 -29.52
N CYS A 18 -64.39 9.09 -28.97
CA CYS A 18 -63.82 8.37 -27.83
C CYS A 18 -63.44 6.92 -28.19
N ASN A 19 -62.78 6.69 -29.33
CA ASN A 19 -62.25 5.35 -29.67
C ASN A 19 -61.17 5.39 -30.78
N ASP A 20 -60.13 6.21 -30.64
CA ASP A 20 -58.99 6.21 -31.59
C ASP A 20 -57.97 5.13 -31.21
N THR A 21 -58.40 3.87 -31.33
CA THR A 21 -57.63 2.65 -31.01
C THR A 21 -56.28 2.59 -31.73
N LYS A 22 -56.18 3.23 -32.90
CA LYS A 22 -54.93 3.32 -33.67
C LYS A 22 -53.89 4.18 -32.95
N LYS A 23 -54.28 5.33 -32.41
CA LYS A 23 -53.37 6.18 -31.62
C LYS A 23 -52.97 5.51 -30.32
N GLU A 24 -53.89 4.84 -29.63
CA GLU A 24 -53.58 4.08 -28.41
C GLU A 24 -52.57 2.96 -28.67
N ASN A 25 -52.72 2.21 -29.77
CA ASN A 25 -51.78 1.16 -30.14
C ASN A 25 -50.39 1.74 -30.49
N GLN A 26 -50.34 2.87 -31.21
CA GLN A 26 -49.08 3.57 -31.49
C GLN A 26 -48.40 4.10 -30.22
N LEU A 27 -49.18 4.57 -29.23
CA LEU A 27 -48.65 5.00 -27.93
C LEU A 27 -48.11 3.80 -27.14
N LYS A 28 -48.84 2.69 -27.05
CA LYS A 28 -48.39 1.46 -26.39
C LYS A 28 -47.12 0.89 -27.01
N GLU A 29 -46.99 0.93 -28.34
CA GLU A 29 -45.79 0.47 -29.02
C GLU A 29 -44.58 1.38 -28.73
N ARG A 30 -44.79 2.70 -28.68
CA ARG A 30 -43.75 3.65 -28.27
C ARG A 30 -43.34 3.47 -26.82
N GLU A 31 -44.28 3.30 -25.90
CA GLU A 31 -44.02 3.04 -24.48
C GLU A 31 -43.21 1.75 -24.31
N LYS A 32 -43.59 0.68 -25.00
CA LYS A 32 -42.84 -0.59 -24.97
C LYS A 32 -41.42 -0.43 -25.50
N ASN A 33 -41.23 0.33 -26.57
CA ASN A 33 -39.90 0.60 -27.13
C ASN A 33 -39.04 1.45 -26.18
N LEU A 34 -39.63 2.48 -25.56
CA LEU A 34 -38.97 3.31 -24.55
C LEU A 34 -38.55 2.48 -23.34
N GLN A 35 -39.45 1.64 -22.82
CA GLN A 35 -39.16 0.77 -21.69
C GLN A 35 -38.01 -0.21 -21.99
N LEU A 36 -37.98 -0.79 -23.19
CA LEU A 36 -36.88 -1.65 -23.61
C LEU A 36 -35.55 -0.89 -23.61
N ARG A 37 -35.51 0.31 -24.19
CA ARG A 37 -34.31 1.14 -24.20
C ARG A 37 -33.86 1.52 -22.79
N GLU A 38 -34.79 1.89 -21.91
CA GLU A 38 -34.49 2.22 -20.52
C GLU A 38 -33.84 1.03 -19.79
N THR A 39 -34.34 -0.19 -20.02
CA THR A 39 -33.74 -1.40 -19.43
C THR A 39 -32.33 -1.69 -19.97
N GLU A 40 -32.11 -1.51 -21.28
CA GLU A 40 -30.78 -1.66 -21.89
C GLU A 40 -29.78 -0.61 -21.39
N PHE A 41 -30.23 0.65 -21.22
CA PHE A 41 -29.39 1.71 -20.67
C PHE A 41 -29.05 1.48 -19.19
N ALA A 42 -30.01 0.97 -18.40
CA ALA A 42 -29.77 0.62 -17.01
C ALA A 42 -28.70 -0.48 -16.88
N ALA A 43 -28.77 -1.53 -17.71
CA ALA A 43 -27.78 -2.59 -17.73
C ALA A 43 -26.38 -2.06 -18.11
N LYS A 44 -26.28 -1.26 -19.18
CA LYS A 44 -25.01 -0.65 -19.60
C LYS A 44 -24.41 0.28 -18.54
N LYS A 45 -25.26 1.02 -17.83
CA LYS A 45 -24.82 1.90 -16.75
C LYS A 45 -24.23 1.10 -15.60
N GLN A 46 -24.88 -0.01 -15.21
CA GLN A 46 -24.39 -0.90 -14.17
C GLN A 46 -23.04 -1.51 -14.55
N ASP A 47 -22.89 -1.98 -15.79
CA ASP A 47 -21.62 -2.52 -16.29
C ASP A 47 -20.52 -1.45 -16.25
N TYR A 48 -20.82 -0.23 -16.68
CA TYR A 48 -19.88 0.89 -16.65
C TYR A 48 -19.44 1.25 -15.22
N GLU A 49 -20.37 1.31 -14.28
CA GLU A 49 -20.05 1.53 -12.86
C GLU A 49 -19.18 0.40 -12.28
N SER A 50 -19.41 -0.85 -12.69
CA SER A 50 -18.57 -1.99 -12.26
C SER A 50 -17.13 -1.90 -12.80
N LEU A 51 -16.97 -1.45 -14.06
CA LEU A 51 -15.66 -1.24 -14.67
C LEU A 51 -14.90 -0.07 -14.05
N LEU A 52 -15.61 1.01 -13.70
CA LEU A 52 -15.01 2.12 -12.95
C LEU A 52 -14.53 1.66 -11.57
N ALA A 53 -15.36 0.91 -10.84
CA ALA A 53 -14.96 0.37 -9.53
C ALA A 53 -13.75 -0.58 -9.64
N LEU A 54 -13.67 -1.38 -10.71
CA LEU A 54 -12.51 -2.23 -10.97
C LEU A 54 -11.26 -1.39 -11.27
N ARG A 55 -11.37 -0.38 -12.14
CA ARG A 55 -10.26 0.55 -12.42
C ARG A 55 -9.79 1.21 -11.13
N ASP A 56 -10.70 1.75 -10.33
CA ASP A 56 -10.35 2.42 -9.09
C ASP A 56 -9.69 1.44 -8.11
N SER A 57 -10.16 0.19 -8.06
CA SER A 57 -9.51 -0.88 -7.29
C SER A 57 -8.09 -1.16 -7.82
N LEU A 58 -7.89 -1.21 -9.13
CA LEU A 58 -6.57 -1.42 -9.75
C LEU A 58 -5.64 -0.23 -9.59
N GLU A 59 -6.12 1.01 -9.64
CA GLU A 59 -5.32 2.22 -9.38
C GLU A 59 -4.91 2.30 -7.91
N ASN A 60 -5.85 2.06 -6.98
CA ASN A 60 -5.50 1.96 -5.56
C ASN A 60 -4.58 0.77 -5.28
N ALA A 61 -4.74 -0.35 -6.00
CA ALA A 61 -3.84 -1.48 -5.93
C ALA A 61 -2.52 -1.25 -6.66
N ALA A 62 -2.41 -0.28 -7.57
CA ALA A 62 -1.16 0.12 -8.22
C ALA A 62 -0.39 1.13 -7.36
N ASP A 63 -1.10 2.03 -6.67
CA ASP A 63 -0.53 2.87 -5.62
C ASP A 63 -0.15 2.04 -4.39
N ALA A 64 -0.87 0.94 -4.13
CA ALA A 64 -0.54 -0.07 -3.12
C ALA A 64 0.26 -1.26 -3.68
N THR A 65 0.58 -1.29 -4.98
CA THR A 65 1.75 -2.07 -5.44
C THR A 65 2.91 -1.26 -4.93
N ASP A 66 3.26 -1.54 -3.67
CA ASP A 66 4.54 -2.17 -3.39
C ASP A 66 5.40 -2.10 -4.65
N THR A 67 6.14 -1.01 -4.77
CA THR A 67 7.48 -1.06 -5.29
C THR A 67 8.20 -2.16 -4.51
N ILE A 68 7.96 -3.41 -4.89
CA ILE A 68 8.96 -4.47 -4.94
C ILE A 68 9.92 -4.08 -6.09
N THR A 69 10.37 -2.83 -6.12
CA THR A 69 11.80 -2.62 -6.29
C THR A 69 12.37 -3.28 -5.05
N ALA A 70 12.62 -4.59 -5.12
CA ALA A 70 13.53 -5.24 -4.21
C ALA A 70 14.75 -4.33 -4.24
N THR A 71 14.89 -3.51 -3.20
CA THR A 71 15.89 -2.46 -3.20
C THR A 71 17.14 -3.20 -2.79
N PHE A 72 17.73 -3.91 -3.75
CA PHE A 72 18.87 -4.77 -3.55
C PHE A 72 19.97 -3.90 -2.95
N LEU A 73 20.55 -4.37 -1.85
CA LEU A 73 21.71 -3.73 -1.28
C LEU A 73 22.85 -3.76 -2.31
N PRO A 74 23.65 -2.68 -2.39
CA PRO A 74 24.66 -2.58 -3.43
C PRO A 74 25.73 -3.66 -3.25
N GLN A 75 26.23 -4.24 -4.35
CA GLN A 75 27.10 -5.42 -4.29
C GLN A 75 28.41 -5.19 -3.50
N ASN A 76 28.87 -3.95 -3.40
CA ASN A 76 30.09 -3.58 -2.67
C ASN A 76 30.00 -3.87 -1.16
N ILE A 77 28.79 -3.81 -0.58
CA ILE A 77 28.60 -4.00 0.88
C ILE A 77 28.23 -5.43 1.27
N LEU A 78 27.99 -6.31 0.30
CA LEU A 78 27.64 -7.70 0.57
C LEU A 78 28.82 -8.45 1.20
N GLY A 79 28.50 -9.43 2.05
CA GLY A 79 29.45 -10.32 2.70
C GLY A 79 29.47 -10.20 4.23
N LYS A 80 30.58 -10.65 4.82
CA LYS A 80 30.76 -10.71 6.28
C LYS A 80 31.52 -9.49 6.80
N TRP A 81 31.04 -8.92 7.90
CA TRP A 81 31.60 -7.73 8.53
C TRP A 81 31.73 -7.94 10.03
N ASN A 82 32.79 -7.36 10.61
CA ASN A 82 32.95 -7.25 12.06
C ASN A 82 32.41 -5.89 12.49
N GLY A 83 31.34 -5.88 13.27
CA GLY A 83 30.67 -4.67 13.73
C GLY A 83 31.06 -4.32 15.15
N LYS A 84 31.72 -3.17 15.33
CA LYS A 84 31.96 -2.55 16.63
C LYS A 84 30.89 -1.50 16.88
N MET A 85 30.21 -1.61 18.01
CA MET A 85 29.20 -0.65 18.45
C MET A 85 29.64 -0.01 19.75
N VAL A 86 29.44 1.31 19.88
CA VAL A 86 29.73 2.08 21.10
C VAL A 86 28.49 2.88 21.49
N CYS A 87 28.01 2.71 22.71
CA CYS A 87 26.87 3.50 23.22
C CYS A 87 27.29 4.97 23.37
N THR A 88 26.61 5.87 22.66
CA THR A 88 26.89 7.32 22.69
C THR A 88 25.87 8.07 23.54
N GLU A 89 24.62 7.59 23.56
CA GLU A 89 23.53 8.16 24.35
C GLU A 89 22.69 7.01 24.89
N SER A 90 22.25 7.10 26.14
CA SER A 90 21.32 6.13 26.73
C SER A 90 20.45 6.77 27.80
N SER A 91 19.16 6.48 27.75
CA SER A 91 18.22 6.64 28.87
C SER A 91 17.75 5.30 29.43
N CYS A 92 18.28 4.17 28.94
CA CYS A 92 17.93 2.83 29.41
C CYS A 92 18.86 2.41 30.56
N ALA A 93 18.31 1.73 31.57
CA ALA A 93 19.08 1.27 32.72
C ALA A 93 20.11 0.18 32.35
N GLU A 94 19.81 -0.57 31.29
CA GLU A 94 20.65 -1.69 30.80
C GLU A 94 21.79 -1.26 29.85
N HIS A 95 21.90 0.02 29.48
CA HIS A 95 22.93 0.52 28.56
C HIS A 95 23.64 1.73 29.15
N VAL A 96 24.95 1.64 29.31
CA VAL A 96 25.79 2.72 29.84
C VAL A 96 26.55 3.38 28.71
N ILE A 97 26.62 4.72 28.73
CA ILE A 97 27.39 5.49 27.75
C ILE A 97 28.86 5.03 27.80
N GLY A 98 29.42 4.70 26.64
CA GLY A 98 30.76 4.11 26.50
C GLY A 98 30.78 2.59 26.40
N ASP A 99 29.66 1.89 26.62
CA ASP A 99 29.56 0.45 26.44
C ASP A 99 29.97 0.04 25.02
N GLN A 100 30.85 -0.95 24.91
CA GLN A 100 31.33 -1.46 23.62
C GLN A 100 30.83 -2.88 23.38
N ARG A 101 30.34 -3.13 22.17
CA ARG A 101 29.87 -4.45 21.72
C ARG A 101 30.49 -4.79 20.37
N ASN A 102 30.83 -6.05 20.19
CA ASN A 102 31.32 -6.55 18.91
C ASN A 102 30.38 -7.67 18.44
N ASP A 103 29.84 -7.51 17.25
CA ASP A 103 28.90 -8.45 16.62
C ASP A 103 29.41 -8.80 15.22
N THR A 104 29.01 -9.98 14.71
CA THR A 104 29.27 -10.37 13.32
C THR A 104 28.04 -10.07 12.47
N TRP A 105 28.25 -9.39 11.35
CA TRP A 105 27.19 -8.98 10.44
C TRP A 105 27.32 -9.75 9.12
N LEU A 106 26.23 -10.36 8.70
CA LEU A 106 26.11 -11.03 7.40
C LEU A 106 25.15 -10.20 6.55
N ILE A 107 25.68 -9.52 5.55
CA ILE A 107 24.91 -8.64 4.66
C ILE A 107 24.66 -9.38 3.35
N SER A 108 23.39 -9.69 3.10
CA SER A 108 22.88 -10.28 1.86
C SER A 108 22.12 -9.22 1.07
N GLU A 109 21.69 -9.56 -0.15
CA GLU A 109 21.05 -8.59 -1.04
C GLU A 109 19.75 -7.95 -0.48
N GLN A 110 18.98 -8.67 0.33
CA GLN A 110 17.69 -8.20 0.85
C GLN A 110 17.60 -8.19 2.38
N GLN A 111 18.56 -8.82 3.06
CA GLN A 111 18.49 -9.10 4.49
C GLN A 111 19.86 -8.91 5.14
N VAL A 112 19.85 -8.52 6.41
CA VAL A 112 21.04 -8.43 7.24
C VAL A 112 20.83 -9.28 8.49
N ILE A 113 21.76 -10.18 8.76
CA ILE A 113 21.77 -11.01 9.97
C ILE A 113 22.89 -10.52 10.88
N ILE A 114 22.54 -10.16 12.11
CA ILE A 114 23.49 -9.73 13.15
C ILE A 114 23.58 -10.83 14.19
N ILE A 115 24.78 -11.38 14.36
CA ILE A 115 25.10 -12.45 15.30
C ILE A 115 25.92 -11.85 16.44
N ASN A 116 25.35 -11.88 17.64
CA ASN A 116 26.05 -11.38 18.83
C ASN A 116 27.11 -12.38 19.32
N LYS A 117 27.90 -12.00 20.34
CA LYS A 117 28.91 -12.89 20.94
C LYS A 117 28.35 -14.19 21.54
N SER A 118 27.08 -14.20 21.98
CA SER A 118 26.44 -15.39 22.52
C SER A 118 25.89 -16.32 21.43
N GLY A 119 26.00 -15.95 20.15
CA GLY A 119 25.48 -16.71 19.02
C GLY A 119 23.99 -16.48 18.72
N SER A 120 23.35 -15.50 19.34
CA SER A 120 21.97 -15.12 19.04
C SER A 120 21.89 -14.29 17.77
N GLU A 121 21.08 -14.75 16.82
CA GLU A 121 20.90 -14.12 15.51
C GLU A 121 19.68 -13.19 15.52
N HIS A 122 19.87 -11.98 14.97
CA HIS A 122 18.80 -11.00 14.77
C HIS A 122 18.73 -10.66 13.30
N ILE A 123 17.53 -10.78 12.72
CA ILE A 123 17.28 -10.61 11.29
C ILE A 123 16.65 -9.24 11.03
N TYR A 124 17.22 -8.52 10.08
CA TYR A 124 16.79 -7.17 9.70
C TYR A 124 16.44 -7.10 8.22
N SER A 125 15.36 -6.39 7.91
CA SER A 125 15.03 -5.99 6.55
C SER A 125 15.81 -4.71 6.26
N ALA A 126 16.50 -4.66 5.13
CA ALA A 126 17.29 -3.51 4.72
C ALA A 126 16.69 -2.80 3.51
N LYS A 127 16.73 -1.47 3.51
CA LYS A 127 16.33 -0.61 2.39
C LYS A 127 17.44 0.37 2.10
N PHE A 128 17.83 0.49 0.83
CA PHE A 128 18.88 1.39 0.38
C PHE A 128 18.30 2.66 -0.25
N THR A 129 18.69 3.83 0.23
CA THR A 129 18.23 5.14 -0.27
C THR A 129 19.36 5.89 -0.98
N GLY A 130 20.20 5.18 -1.74
CA GLY A 130 21.28 5.75 -2.56
C GLY A 130 22.59 6.02 -1.81
N THR A 131 22.52 6.57 -0.59
CA THR A 131 23.69 6.83 0.27
C THR A 131 23.58 6.19 1.64
N GLU A 132 22.37 5.80 2.05
CA GLU A 132 22.10 5.22 3.36
C GLU A 132 21.44 3.85 3.21
N VAL A 133 21.77 2.95 4.12
CA VAL A 133 21.02 1.70 4.33
C VAL A 133 20.28 1.82 5.64
N LYS A 134 18.95 1.85 5.56
CA LYS A 134 18.06 1.81 6.72
C LYS A 134 17.58 0.38 6.92
N MET A 135 17.80 -0.13 8.12
CA MET A 135 17.38 -1.45 8.52
C MET A 135 16.38 -1.36 9.66
N SER A 136 15.32 -2.15 9.56
CA SER A 136 14.34 -2.33 10.62
C SER A 136 14.23 -3.80 10.96
N SER A 137 14.10 -4.10 12.25
CA SER A 137 13.96 -5.47 12.74
C SER A 137 12.75 -6.14 12.10
N LEU A 138 12.95 -7.33 11.50
CA LEU A 138 11.84 -8.20 11.18
C LEU A 138 11.36 -8.77 12.52
N ASN A 139 10.20 -8.31 12.97
CA ASN A 139 9.62 -8.69 14.25
C ASN A 139 9.47 -10.21 14.35
N ASN A 140 10.35 -10.88 15.11
CA ASN A 140 9.90 -12.06 15.85
C ASN A 140 9.02 -11.52 16.98
N ALA A 141 7.78 -12.01 17.08
CA ALA A 141 6.71 -11.52 17.95
C ALA A 141 6.99 -11.50 19.48
N THR A 142 8.25 -11.68 19.88
CA THR A 142 8.70 -11.90 21.26
C THR A 142 9.50 -10.74 21.87
N SER A 143 9.93 -9.73 21.08
CA SER A 143 10.67 -8.57 21.59
C SER A 143 9.81 -7.30 21.52
N PRO A 144 9.45 -6.67 22.65
CA PRO A 144 8.74 -5.39 22.66
C PRO A 144 9.60 -4.19 22.23
N ASN A 145 10.91 -4.40 22.03
CA ASN A 145 11.87 -3.33 21.72
C ASN A 145 12.08 -3.24 20.21
N LYS A 146 11.93 -2.02 19.67
CA LYS A 146 12.21 -1.71 18.26
C LYS A 146 13.69 -1.37 18.10
N SER A 147 14.31 -1.90 17.05
CA SER A 147 15.70 -1.61 16.71
C SER A 147 15.74 -1.11 15.28
N ASP A 148 16.10 0.17 15.11
CA ASP A 148 16.30 0.81 13.82
C ASP A 148 17.80 1.10 13.65
N ILE A 149 18.35 0.73 12.50
CA ILE A 149 19.78 0.91 12.19
C ILE A 149 19.90 1.71 10.91
N THR A 150 20.76 2.71 10.90
CA THR A 150 21.10 3.49 9.72
C THR A 150 22.60 3.41 9.46
N LEU A 151 22.99 2.85 8.33
CA LEU A 151 24.38 2.83 7.87
C LEU A 151 24.58 3.86 6.77
N GLN A 152 25.70 4.57 6.83
CA GLN A 152 26.14 5.50 5.81
C GLN A 152 27.06 4.74 4.87
N ILE A 153 26.63 4.57 3.62
CA ILE A 153 27.39 3.84 2.60
C ILE A 153 28.36 4.82 1.95
N PRO A 154 29.68 4.61 2.09
CA PRO A 154 30.65 5.46 1.43
C PRO A 154 30.52 5.33 -0.09
N THR A 155 30.71 6.46 -0.78
CA THR A 155 30.63 6.55 -2.25
C THR A 155 31.78 5.79 -2.93
N GLU A 156 32.89 5.57 -2.20
CA GLU A 156 34.03 4.78 -2.65
C GLU A 156 34.03 3.39 -2.00
N VAL A 157 34.66 2.42 -2.67
CA VAL A 157 34.81 1.06 -2.14
C VAL A 157 35.79 1.09 -0.98
N THR A 158 35.25 1.14 0.24
CA THR A 158 36.03 1.05 1.47
C THR A 158 35.71 -0.26 2.19
N ASP A 159 36.70 -0.79 2.91
CA ASP A 159 36.50 -1.93 3.82
C ASP A 159 35.87 -1.50 5.15
N ARG A 160 35.37 -0.26 5.24
CA ARG A 160 34.81 0.33 6.46
C ARG A 160 33.52 1.05 6.19
N ILE A 161 32.49 0.74 6.97
CA ILE A 161 31.18 1.40 6.92
C ILE A 161 30.89 1.98 8.30
N LYS A 162 30.40 3.21 8.35
CA LYS A 162 29.99 3.87 9.60
C LYS A 162 28.49 4.02 9.63
N GLY A 163 27.92 4.08 10.82
CA GLY A 163 26.49 4.27 10.99
C GLY A 163 26.10 4.49 12.43
N THR A 164 24.80 4.43 12.66
CA THR A 164 24.18 4.57 13.96
C THR A 164 23.08 3.53 14.12
N ARG A 165 22.94 3.01 15.33
CA ARG A 165 21.85 2.13 15.73
C ARG A 165 21.08 2.78 16.86
N GLU A 166 19.78 2.88 16.70
CA GLU A 166 18.87 3.34 17.73
C GLU A 166 18.03 2.16 18.23
N LEU A 167 18.06 1.97 19.55
CA LEU A 167 17.22 1.01 20.25
C LEU A 167 16.14 1.79 21.00
N THR A 168 14.90 1.53 20.65
CA THR A 168 13.72 2.07 21.34
C THR A 168 13.11 0.97 22.19
N GLY A 169 13.27 1.08 23.50
CA GLY A 169 12.58 0.23 24.47
C GLY A 169 11.16 0.72 24.75
N LYS A 170 10.54 0.18 25.79
CA LYS A 170 9.17 0.56 26.20
C LYS A 170 9.06 2.04 26.60
N ASP A 171 10.04 2.58 27.31
CA ASP A 171 10.08 3.97 27.81
C ASP A 171 11.50 4.58 27.81
N CYS A 172 12.41 4.02 27.01
CA CYS A 172 13.81 4.46 26.97
C CYS A 172 14.38 4.36 25.56
N ILE A 173 15.42 5.15 25.28
CA ILE A 173 16.10 5.21 23.98
C ILE A 173 17.60 5.08 24.24
N SER A 174 18.27 4.27 23.43
CA SER A 174 19.73 4.17 23.42
C SER A 174 20.25 4.28 22.00
N LYS A 175 21.25 5.13 21.80
CA LYS A 175 21.94 5.30 20.52
C LYS A 175 23.36 4.75 20.60
N PHE A 176 23.73 4.06 19.54
CA PHE A 176 25.03 3.47 19.37
C PHE A 176 25.64 3.99 18.08
N SER A 177 26.91 4.38 18.14
CA SER A 177 27.74 4.51 16.95
C SER A 177 28.16 3.12 16.49
N VAL A 178 28.02 2.84 15.20
CA VAL A 178 28.35 1.56 14.58
C VAL A 178 29.50 1.77 13.60
N GLU A 179 30.52 0.93 13.69
CA GLU A 179 31.60 0.84 12.73
C GLU A 179 31.74 -0.62 12.28
N LEU A 180 31.62 -0.86 10.99
CA LEU A 180 31.79 -2.18 10.38
C LEU A 180 33.12 -2.24 9.66
N GLU A 181 33.86 -3.33 9.84
CA GLU A 181 35.09 -3.64 9.10
C GLU A 181 34.92 -4.95 8.32
N LYS A 182 35.23 -4.92 7.01
CA LYS A 182 35.01 -6.06 6.13
C LYS A 182 35.96 -7.20 6.49
N ILE A 183 35.41 -8.40 6.68
CA ILE A 183 36.23 -9.59 6.94
C ILE A 183 36.78 -10.06 5.60
N LYS A 184 38.08 -9.80 5.37
CA LYS A 184 38.81 -10.36 4.24
C LYS A 184 39.19 -11.80 4.60
N ASN A 185 38.67 -12.75 3.84
CA ASN A 185 39.17 -14.12 3.85
C ASN A 185 40.47 -14.21 3.08
#